data_AF-A0A0F2NFU3-F1
#
_entry.id   AF-A0A0F2NFU3-F1
#
_cell.length_a   1.000
_cell.length_b   1.000
_cell.length_c   1.000
_cell.angle_alpha   90.00
_cell.angle_beta   90.00
_cell.angle_gamma   90.00
#
_symmetry.space_group_name_H-M   'P 1'
#
loop_
_entity.id
_entity.type
_entity.pdbx_description
1 polymer ?
#
loop_
_entity_poly.entity_id
_entity_poly.type
_entity_poly.pdbx_seq_one_letter_code
_entity_poly.pdbx_strand_id
1 'polypeptide(L)'
;MQLYGKTAEDIMVAIGDYAAITEDATIFEAIKVLRQTFHRDKKAWYGHRSAVVLDSKGNLTGILTLRGLLKAAGFRELDEDAGIKSESWGWYYTSGLREEMNIKVRDVMRPIALATVKSETPVSDVALALLKHQVNSLPVLRRGELVGIVRTIDIFLVMGDFFR
;
A
#
# COMPACT_ATOMS: atom_id res chain seq x y z
N MET A 1 -4.08 14.02 25.16
CA MET A 1 -3.07 13.64 26.17
C MET A 1 -2.77 12.13 26.22
N GLN A 2 -3.42 11.26 25.41
CA GLN A 2 -3.26 9.80 25.50
C GLN A 2 -2.47 9.12 24.35
N LEU A 3 -1.96 9.86 23.36
CA LEU A 3 -0.93 9.33 22.43
C LEU A 3 0.47 9.29 23.04
N TYR A 4 0.63 9.80 24.26
CA TYR A 4 1.92 9.91 24.94
C TYR A 4 2.50 8.52 25.24
N GLY A 5 3.45 8.09 24.41
CA GLY A 5 4.31 6.93 24.68
C GLY A 5 4.27 5.82 23.62
N LYS A 6 3.22 5.73 22.78
CA LYS A 6 3.21 4.77 21.66
C LYS A 6 3.99 5.34 20.47
N THR A 7 4.71 4.46 19.80
CA THR A 7 5.56 4.73 18.64
C THR A 7 5.06 3.99 17.41
N ALA A 8 5.69 4.24 16.26
CA ALA A 8 5.41 3.51 15.03
C ALA A 8 5.64 2.00 15.20
N GLU A 9 6.68 1.60 15.94
CA GLU A 9 7.01 0.20 16.20
C GLU A 9 5.90 -0.53 16.99
N ASP A 10 5.23 0.17 17.90
CA ASP A 10 4.16 -0.41 18.72
C ASP A 10 2.89 -0.76 17.94
N ILE A 11 2.70 -0.14 16.76
CA ILE A 11 1.45 -0.23 15.99
C ILE A 11 1.63 -0.73 14.56
N MET A 12 2.88 -0.83 14.10
CA MET A 12 3.15 -1.28 12.74
C MET A 12 2.84 -2.77 12.58
N VAL A 13 2.63 -3.16 11.33
CA VAL A 13 2.72 -4.56 10.93
C VAL A 13 4.17 -4.88 10.59
N ALA A 14 4.67 -6.02 11.10
CA ALA A 14 6.02 -6.47 10.82
C ALA A 14 6.22 -6.75 9.32
N ILE A 15 7.42 -6.45 8.82
CA ILE A 15 7.72 -6.62 7.39
C ILE A 15 7.59 -8.08 6.92
N GLY A 16 7.86 -9.05 7.81
CA GLY A 16 7.75 -10.48 7.51
C GLY A 16 6.33 -10.96 7.22
N ASP A 17 5.30 -10.18 7.58
CA ASP A 17 3.90 -10.51 7.31
C ASP A 17 3.45 -10.09 5.90
N TYR A 18 4.25 -9.26 5.21
CA TYR A 18 3.94 -8.80 3.87
C TYR A 18 4.40 -9.80 2.80
N ALA A 19 3.54 -10.04 1.81
CA ALA A 19 3.94 -10.72 0.60
C ALA A 19 4.98 -9.89 -0.17
N ALA A 20 6.02 -10.56 -0.66
CA ALA A 20 7.05 -9.97 -1.51
C ALA A 20 6.76 -10.25 -2.99
N ILE A 21 7.01 -9.25 -3.84
CA ILE A 21 6.85 -9.31 -5.30
C ILE A 21 8.08 -8.67 -5.92
N THR A 22 8.56 -9.18 -7.06
CA THR A 22 9.69 -8.58 -7.77
C THR A 22 9.23 -7.37 -8.58
N GLU A 23 10.11 -6.38 -8.76
CA GLU A 23 9.79 -5.17 -9.51
C GLU A 23 9.57 -5.42 -11.02
N ASP A 24 10.12 -6.51 -11.54
CA ASP A 24 9.94 -7.02 -12.92
C ASP A 24 8.71 -7.91 -13.11
N ALA A 25 8.00 -8.26 -12.02
CA ALA A 25 6.74 -8.98 -12.11
C ALA A 25 5.71 -8.14 -12.87
N THR A 26 4.79 -8.81 -13.56
CA THR A 26 3.63 -8.18 -14.18
C THR A 26 2.59 -7.79 -13.12
N ILE A 27 1.75 -6.81 -13.45
CA ILE A 27 0.58 -6.48 -12.62
C ILE A 27 -0.31 -7.71 -12.38
N PHE A 28 -0.45 -8.58 -13.38
CA PHE A 28 -1.29 -9.78 -13.27
C PHE A 28 -0.77 -10.78 -12.24
N GLU A 29 0.55 -11.05 -12.26
CA GLU A 29 1.21 -11.86 -11.24
C GLU A 29 1.04 -11.23 -9.85
N ALA A 30 1.19 -9.91 -9.77
CA ALA A 30 1.01 -9.20 -8.50
C ALA A 30 -0.42 -9.29 -7.96
N ILE A 31 -1.43 -9.19 -8.83
CA ILE A 31 -2.84 -9.40 -8.46
C ILE A 31 -3.06 -10.83 -7.97
N LYS A 32 -2.47 -11.84 -8.62
CA LYS A 32 -2.57 -13.24 -8.15
C LYS A 32 -1.99 -13.40 -6.75
N VAL A 33 -0.80 -12.86 -6.48
CA VAL A 33 -0.15 -12.89 -5.16
C VAL A 33 -1.04 -12.23 -4.11
N LEU A 34 -1.49 -10.99 -4.35
CA LEU A 34 -2.36 -10.28 -3.42
C LEU A 34 -3.72 -10.96 -3.21
N ARG A 35 -4.29 -11.59 -4.25
CA ARG A 35 -5.54 -12.36 -4.09
C ARG A 35 -5.37 -13.55 -3.16
N GLN A 36 -4.24 -14.24 -3.23
CA GLN A 36 -3.97 -15.41 -2.38
C GLN A 36 -3.80 -15.03 -0.91
N THR A 37 -3.25 -13.85 -0.60
CA THR A 37 -3.13 -13.38 0.80
C THR A 37 -4.49 -13.09 1.42
N PHE A 38 -5.50 -12.66 0.65
CA PHE A 38 -6.86 -12.43 1.17
C PHE A 38 -7.60 -13.70 1.61
N HIS A 39 -7.27 -14.86 1.06
CA HIS A 39 -7.99 -16.11 1.32
C HIS A 39 -7.48 -16.86 2.56
N ARG A 40 -6.38 -16.39 3.19
CA ARG A 40 -5.70 -17.15 4.25
C ARG A 40 -6.45 -17.18 5.58
N ASP A 41 -7.25 -16.17 5.92
CA ASP A 41 -7.66 -15.97 7.33
C ASP A 41 -9.16 -16.05 7.68
N LYS A 42 -10.08 -16.41 6.77
CA LYS A 42 -11.54 -16.61 7.02
C LYS A 42 -12.27 -15.55 7.89
N LYS A 43 -11.64 -14.42 8.22
CA LYS A 43 -12.17 -13.30 8.99
C LYS A 43 -12.18 -12.07 8.09
N ALA A 44 -13.20 -11.23 8.25
CA ALA A 44 -13.43 -10.03 7.45
C ALA A 44 -12.15 -9.19 7.25
N TRP A 45 -11.69 -9.03 6.01
CA TRP A 45 -10.81 -7.94 5.55
C TRP A 45 -9.53 -7.58 6.35
N TYR A 46 -8.85 -8.54 7.00
CA TYR A 46 -7.58 -8.25 7.71
C TYR A 46 -6.28 -8.43 6.89
N GLY A 47 -6.35 -8.98 5.67
CA GLY A 47 -5.18 -9.13 4.80
C GLY A 47 -4.54 -7.80 4.37
N HIS A 48 -3.22 -7.78 4.20
CA HIS A 48 -2.49 -6.58 3.79
C HIS A 48 -2.94 -6.12 2.40
N ARG A 49 -3.40 -4.86 2.27
CA ARG A 49 -3.79 -4.22 1.00
C ARG A 49 -2.59 -3.76 0.16
N SER A 50 -1.42 -4.30 0.46
CA SER A 50 -0.16 -3.97 -0.18
C SER A 50 0.82 -5.14 -0.11
N ALA A 51 1.75 -5.17 -1.04
CA ALA A 51 2.89 -6.08 -1.08
C ALA A 51 4.17 -5.25 -1.11
N VAL A 52 5.25 -5.82 -0.60
CA VAL A 52 6.58 -5.23 -0.68
C VAL A 52 7.22 -5.60 -1.99
N VAL A 53 7.95 -4.65 -2.59
CA VAL A 53 8.56 -4.82 -3.90
C VAL A 53 10.07 -4.91 -3.76
N LEU A 54 10.65 -5.93 -4.37
CA LEU A 54 12.08 -6.21 -4.33
C LEU A 54 12.72 -6.07 -5.72
N ASP A 55 13.96 -5.59 -5.78
CA ASP A 55 14.79 -5.66 -6.97
C ASP A 55 15.33 -7.08 -7.22
N SER A 56 16.07 -7.25 -8.31
CA SER A 56 16.74 -8.51 -8.68
C SER A 56 17.78 -9.01 -7.68
N LYS A 57 18.25 -8.16 -6.76
CA LYS A 57 19.21 -8.49 -5.70
C LYS A 57 18.51 -8.80 -4.37
N GLY A 58 17.18 -8.73 -4.32
CA GLY A 58 16.38 -8.92 -3.11
C GLY A 58 16.30 -7.68 -2.22
N ASN A 59 16.78 -6.51 -2.67
CA ASN A 59 16.63 -5.27 -1.92
C ASN A 59 15.22 -4.73 -2.09
N LEU A 60 14.66 -4.19 -1.01
CA LEU A 60 13.38 -3.52 -1.05
C LEU A 60 13.46 -2.19 -1.82
N THR A 61 12.70 -2.05 -2.89
CA THR A 61 12.63 -0.84 -3.73
C THR A 61 11.31 -0.09 -3.61
N GLY A 62 10.23 -0.77 -3.22
CA GLY A 62 8.92 -0.13 -3.17
C GLY A 62 7.83 -0.87 -2.43
N ILE A 63 6.65 -0.30 -2.46
CA ILE A 63 5.41 -0.91 -1.98
C ILE A 63 4.38 -0.81 -3.10
N LEU A 64 3.84 -1.97 -3.47
CA LEU A 64 2.70 -2.07 -4.36
C LEU A 64 1.42 -2.04 -3.53
N THR A 65 0.50 -1.13 -3.83
CA THR A 65 -0.76 -0.98 -3.09
C THR A 65 -1.95 -1.29 -3.99
N LEU A 66 -3.08 -1.69 -3.40
CA LEU A 66 -4.34 -1.83 -4.14
C LEU A 66 -4.74 -0.52 -4.85
N ARG A 67 -4.48 0.64 -4.22
CA ARG A 67 -4.68 1.96 -4.84
C ARG A 67 -3.80 2.13 -6.10
N GLY A 68 -2.54 1.71 -6.05
CA GLY A 68 -1.64 1.72 -7.21
C GLY A 68 -2.16 0.85 -8.34
N LEU A 69 -2.60 -0.38 -8.01
CA LEU A 69 -3.18 -1.30 -8.97
C LEU A 69 -4.47 -0.78 -9.62
N LEU A 70 -5.36 -0.17 -8.83
CA LEU A 70 -6.57 0.46 -9.36
C LEU A 70 -6.23 1.64 -10.30
N LYS A 71 -5.23 2.45 -9.94
CA LYS A 71 -4.76 3.52 -10.83
C LYS A 71 -4.23 2.97 -12.15
N ALA A 72 -3.45 1.89 -12.11
CA ALA A 72 -2.89 1.26 -13.31
C ALA A 72 -3.94 0.55 -14.16
N ALA A 73 -5.03 0.08 -13.56
CA ALA A 73 -6.19 -0.46 -14.27
C ALA A 73 -7.08 0.64 -14.91
N GLY A 74 -6.66 1.90 -14.91
CA GLY A 74 -7.38 3.00 -15.58
C GLY A 74 -8.50 3.64 -14.76
N PHE A 75 -8.72 3.24 -13.50
CA PHE A 75 -9.77 3.84 -12.65
C PHE A 75 -9.49 5.29 -12.21
N ARG A 76 -8.38 5.88 -12.67
CA ARG A 76 -7.94 7.23 -12.31
C ARG A 76 -8.62 8.34 -13.11
N GLU A 77 -9.17 8.02 -14.28
CA GLU A 77 -9.85 8.98 -15.16
C GLU A 77 -11.30 9.28 -14.75
N LEU A 78 -11.80 8.64 -13.68
CA LEU A 78 -13.12 8.89 -13.10
C LEU A 78 -13.14 10.02 -12.04
N ASP A 79 -11.97 10.50 -11.60
CA ASP A 79 -11.84 11.44 -10.47
C ASP A 79 -11.54 12.89 -10.92
N GLU A 80 -11.10 13.10 -12.17
CA GLU A 80 -10.68 14.43 -12.66
C GLU A 80 -11.57 15.05 -13.75
N ASP A 81 -12.59 14.36 -14.28
CA ASP A 81 -13.51 14.99 -15.24
C ASP A 81 -14.95 14.47 -15.13
N ALA A 82 -15.81 15.25 -14.46
CA ALA A 82 -17.26 15.06 -14.48
C ALA A 82 -17.90 15.44 -15.84
N GLY A 83 -17.10 15.63 -16.90
CA GLY A 83 -17.50 16.30 -18.14
C GLY A 83 -17.41 15.47 -19.43
N ILE A 84 -16.85 14.25 -19.45
CA ILE A 84 -16.68 13.52 -20.71
C ILE A 84 -17.71 12.39 -20.83
N LYS A 85 -18.65 12.63 -21.74
CA LYS A 85 -19.85 11.85 -22.03
C LYS A 85 -19.56 10.45 -22.58
N SER A 86 -20.39 9.54 -22.08
CA SER A 86 -21.06 8.39 -22.72
C SER A 86 -20.56 7.90 -24.08
N GLU A 87 -20.38 6.57 -24.15
CA GLU A 87 -20.46 5.66 -25.32
C GLU A 87 -19.17 5.09 -25.91
N SER A 88 -17.98 5.68 -25.71
CA SER A 88 -16.73 5.11 -26.27
C SER A 88 -15.86 4.33 -25.28
N TRP A 89 -16.22 4.34 -24.00
CA TRP A 89 -15.29 3.99 -22.93
C TRP A 89 -15.41 2.53 -22.46
N GLY A 90 -16.60 1.93 -22.54
CA GLY A 90 -16.84 0.57 -22.01
C GLY A 90 -16.03 -0.54 -22.68
N TRP A 91 -15.61 -0.39 -23.94
CA TRP A 91 -14.86 -1.42 -24.68
C TRP A 91 -13.34 -1.33 -24.50
N TYR A 92 -12.80 -0.13 -24.28
CA TYR A 92 -11.38 0.05 -23.91
C TYR A 92 -11.12 -0.49 -22.49
N TYR A 93 -12.09 -0.36 -21.58
CA TYR A 93 -11.97 -0.80 -20.19
C TYR A 93 -12.12 -2.32 -19.96
N THR A 94 -12.84 -3.04 -20.82
CA THR A 94 -12.82 -4.51 -20.81
C THR A 94 -11.58 -5.10 -21.50
N SER A 95 -10.82 -4.28 -22.24
CA SER A 95 -9.63 -4.70 -23.00
C SER A 95 -8.30 -4.35 -22.31
N GLY A 96 -8.25 -3.38 -21.40
CA GLY A 96 -7.04 -2.94 -20.70
C GLY A 96 -6.52 -3.88 -19.59
N LEU A 97 -7.33 -4.86 -19.17
CA LEU A 97 -6.93 -5.94 -18.25
C LEU A 97 -6.54 -7.23 -18.98
N ARG A 98 -6.30 -7.17 -20.30
CA ARG A 98 -5.74 -8.30 -21.03
C ARG A 98 -4.32 -8.58 -20.53
N GLU A 99 -3.98 -9.87 -20.42
CA GLU A 99 -2.62 -10.38 -20.15
C GLU A 99 -1.54 -9.72 -21.05
N GLU A 100 -1.96 -9.16 -22.18
CA GLU A 100 -1.15 -8.51 -23.20
C GLU A 100 -0.52 -7.16 -22.74
N MET A 101 -1.07 -6.51 -21.71
CA MET A 101 -0.48 -5.29 -21.14
C MET A 101 0.66 -5.68 -20.19
N ASN A 102 1.88 -5.82 -20.73
CA ASN A 102 3.12 -6.15 -20.00
C ASN A 102 3.60 -5.02 -19.05
N ILE A 103 2.68 -4.39 -18.31
CA ILE A 103 3.01 -3.39 -17.31
C ILE A 103 3.69 -4.09 -16.14
N LYS A 104 4.83 -3.54 -15.72
CA LYS A 104 5.62 -4.09 -14.62
C LYS A 104 5.25 -3.44 -13.30
N VAL A 105 5.49 -4.16 -12.21
CA VAL A 105 5.26 -3.66 -10.84
C VAL A 105 6.04 -2.37 -10.59
N ARG A 106 7.28 -2.26 -11.10
CA ARG A 106 8.09 -1.04 -10.99
C ARG A 106 7.41 0.22 -11.56
N ASP A 107 6.54 0.06 -12.55
CA ASP A 107 5.87 1.18 -13.23
C ASP A 107 4.70 1.75 -12.39
N VAL A 108 4.25 0.99 -11.38
CA VAL A 108 3.04 1.28 -10.61
C VAL A 108 3.30 1.39 -9.10
N MET A 109 4.37 0.75 -8.62
CA MET A 109 4.73 0.77 -7.21
C MET A 109 5.03 2.18 -6.73
N ARG A 110 4.83 2.40 -5.43
CA ARG A 110 5.35 3.58 -4.76
C ARG A 110 6.80 3.30 -4.33
N PRO A 111 7.79 4.10 -4.74
CA PRO A 111 9.15 3.96 -4.24
C PRO A 111 9.18 4.05 -2.70
N ILE A 112 9.99 3.20 -2.07
CA ILE A 112 10.03 3.12 -0.61
C ILE A 112 10.51 4.44 0.02
N ALA A 113 11.42 5.13 -0.65
CA ALA A 113 12.04 6.36 -0.19
C ALA A 113 11.11 7.59 -0.26
N LEU A 114 9.92 7.49 -0.85
CA LEU A 114 9.05 8.65 -1.05
C LEU A 114 8.59 9.28 0.27
N ALA A 115 8.28 8.44 1.27
CA ALA A 115 7.93 8.87 2.62
C ALA A 115 8.12 7.69 3.57
N THR A 116 8.86 7.90 4.66
CA THR A 116 9.15 6.90 5.69
C THR A 116 9.12 7.54 7.07
N VAL A 117 8.90 6.75 8.11
CA VAL A 117 9.05 7.16 9.52
C VAL A 117 10.05 6.26 10.22
N LYS A 118 10.63 6.71 11.33
CA LYS A 118 11.49 5.86 12.17
C LYS A 118 10.64 5.02 13.13
N SER A 119 11.14 3.87 13.58
CA SER A 119 10.50 2.99 14.57
C SER A 119 10.03 3.73 15.82
N GLU A 120 10.85 4.65 16.34
CA GLU A 120 10.60 5.44 17.54
C GLU A 120 9.68 6.65 17.32
N THR A 121 9.21 6.87 16.07
CA THR A 121 8.38 8.03 15.73
C THR A 121 7.06 7.96 16.51
N PRO A 122 6.67 9.00 17.28
CA PRO A 122 5.41 9.00 18.01
C PRO A 122 4.21 8.80 17.09
N VAL A 123 3.17 8.10 17.56
CA VAL A 123 1.97 7.82 16.76
C VAL A 123 1.29 9.11 16.24
N SER A 124 1.34 10.21 17.00
CA SER A 124 0.86 11.53 16.53
C SER A 124 1.57 11.99 15.25
N ASP A 125 2.88 11.80 15.20
CA ASP A 125 3.73 12.26 14.11
C ASP A 125 3.60 11.34 12.91
N VAL A 126 3.38 10.04 13.16
CA VAL A 126 2.97 9.08 12.11
C VAL A 126 1.65 9.51 11.48
N ALA A 127 0.63 9.85 12.27
CA ALA A 127 -0.66 10.31 11.76
C ALA A 127 -0.52 11.59 10.92
N LEU A 128 0.26 12.56 11.41
CA LEU A 128 0.54 13.79 10.67
C LEU A 128 1.28 13.50 9.34
N ALA A 129 2.25 12.59 9.34
CA ALA A 129 2.97 12.18 8.14
C ALA A 129 2.04 11.51 7.10
N LEU A 130 1.16 10.60 7.54
CA LEU A 130 0.17 9.95 6.66
C LEU A 130 -0.71 11.00 5.94
N LEU A 131 -1.21 11.98 6.70
CA LEU A 131 -2.04 13.07 6.17
C LEU A 131 -1.26 13.99 5.22
N LYS A 132 -0.07 14.44 5.64
CA LYS A 132 0.81 15.32 4.85
C LYS A 132 1.15 14.72 3.50
N HIS A 133 1.47 13.43 3.48
CA HIS A 133 1.87 12.73 2.25
C HIS A 133 0.67 12.18 1.46
N GLN A 134 -0.56 12.32 1.96
CA GLN A 134 -1.78 11.77 1.35
C GLN A 134 -1.65 10.27 1.03
N VAL A 135 -1.06 9.52 1.96
CA VAL A 135 -0.86 8.07 1.84
C VAL A 135 -1.54 7.32 2.97
N ASN A 136 -1.99 6.10 2.66
CA ASN A 136 -2.66 5.23 3.64
C ASN A 136 -1.69 4.36 4.46
N SER A 137 -0.41 4.38 4.11
CA SER A 137 0.62 3.63 4.82
C SER A 137 2.01 4.23 4.62
N LEU A 138 2.83 4.10 5.66
CA LEU A 138 4.23 4.52 5.69
C LEU A 138 5.13 3.33 6.04
N PRO A 139 6.25 3.14 5.34
CA PRO A 139 7.34 2.27 5.78
C PRO A 139 7.94 2.78 7.10
N VAL A 140 8.27 1.85 7.99
CA VAL A 140 8.90 2.11 9.29
C VAL A 140 10.32 1.59 9.26
N LEU A 141 11.29 2.50 9.43
CA LEU A 141 12.72 2.19 9.42
C LEU A 141 13.28 2.15 10.84
N ARG A 142 14.07 1.12 11.15
CA ARG A 142 14.89 1.05 12.37
C ARG A 142 16.34 0.97 11.96
N ARG A 143 17.14 1.97 12.37
CA ARG A 143 18.56 2.07 11.98
C ARG A 143 18.79 2.00 10.45
N GLY A 144 17.84 2.51 9.66
CA GLY A 144 17.89 2.50 8.20
C GLY A 144 17.31 1.24 7.54
N GLU A 145 16.98 0.20 8.30
CA GLU A 145 16.40 -1.04 7.78
C GLU A 145 14.87 -1.00 7.86
N LEU A 146 14.18 -1.49 6.83
CA LEU A 146 12.71 -1.63 6.89
C LEU A 146 12.33 -2.74 7.88
N VAL A 147 11.60 -2.38 8.93
CA VAL A 147 11.12 -3.33 9.95
C VAL A 147 9.62 -3.55 9.91
N GLY A 148 8.87 -2.66 9.28
CA GLY A 148 7.42 -2.80 9.17
C GLY A 148 6.76 -1.70 8.37
N ILE A 149 5.44 -1.76 8.32
CA ILE A 149 4.59 -0.77 7.65
C ILE A 149 3.48 -0.38 8.63
N VAL A 150 3.30 0.92 8.84
CA VAL A 150 2.20 1.47 9.62
C VAL A 150 1.13 2.02 8.68
N ARG A 151 -0.14 1.77 8.99
CA ARG A 151 -1.30 2.09 8.15
C ARG A 151 -2.26 3.02 8.89
N THR A 152 -3.11 3.71 8.13
CA THR A 152 -4.19 4.53 8.72
C THR A 152 -5.14 3.73 9.60
N ILE A 153 -5.38 2.44 9.29
CA ILE A 153 -6.17 1.56 10.15
C ILE A 153 -5.49 1.26 11.49
N ASP A 154 -4.15 1.19 11.53
CA ASP A 154 -3.41 0.95 12.77
C ASP A 154 -3.53 2.16 13.70
N ILE A 155 -3.49 3.37 13.13
CA ILE A 155 -3.81 4.62 13.84
C ILE A 155 -5.25 4.58 14.36
N PHE A 156 -6.22 4.22 13.51
CA PHE A 156 -7.63 4.16 13.91
C PHE A 156 -7.88 3.16 15.06
N LEU A 157 -7.22 2.00 15.06
CA LEU A 157 -7.37 1.00 16.11
C LEU A 157 -6.86 1.52 17.45
N VAL A 158 -5.70 2.18 17.49
CA VAL A 158 -5.22 2.80 18.73
C VAL A 158 -5.98 4.07 19.09
N MET A 159 -6.71 4.68 18.14
CA MET A 159 -7.65 5.75 18.46
C MET A 159 -8.84 5.28 19.27
N GLY A 160 -9.28 4.03 19.09
CA GLY A 160 -10.35 3.43 19.90
C GLY A 160 -10.02 3.36 21.39
N ASP A 161 -8.72 3.28 21.73
CA ASP A 161 -8.24 3.30 23.12
C ASP A 161 -8.49 4.66 23.81
N PHE A 162 -8.80 5.73 23.07
CA PHE A 162 -9.08 7.08 23.62
C PHE A 162 -10.52 7.28 24.11
N PHE A 163 -11.45 6.45 23.67
CA PHE A 163 -12.87 6.62 23.97
C PHE A 163 -13.38 5.64 25.04
N ARG A 164 -12.45 5.01 25.78
CA ARG A 164 -12.74 4.14 26.93
C ARG A 164 -12.53 4.87 28.24
#